data_AF-A0A7S2I3F0-F1
#
_entry.id   AF-A0A7S2I3F0-F1
#
_cell.length_a   1.000
_cell.length_b   1.000
_cell.length_c   1.000
_cell.angle_alpha   90.00
_cell.angle_beta   90.00
_cell.angle_gamma   90.00
#
_symmetry.space_group_name_H-M   'P 1'
#
loop_
_entity.id
_entity.type
_entity.pdbx_description
1 polymer ?
#
loop_
_entity_poly.entity_id
_entity_poly.type
_entity_poly.pdbx_seq_one_letter_code
_entity_poly.pdbx_strand_id
1 'polypeptide(L)'
;RKVKLSQAGYLEIAIQNSPERMAQFITRVVEHMGGIVRETRTHELETFAAEFSGFKTKTFAGLVGSISYYRPSWANWNFTAACVADRLSDTGSVGLSIGWACGNLPTLDCDAVPVECLDSVWDTADYIFGAYYLMLGIHSPLEQCYFNGNAIFAAEPLHSGKLFPPSKPQCVPTEPPPVKTTTTTTTTVTTTTRRPFSGNCTFLEPTPLDYFWDESCVRDGGGLGCMADGRHLACRWCGFGLMVACPTLPPRVTTTALRGSPIP
;
A
#
# COMPACT_ATOMS: atom_id res chain seq x y z
N ARG A 1 19.90 -2.03 6.73
CA ARG A 1 18.88 -1.51 5.79
C ARG A 1 18.08 -2.69 5.24
N LYS A 2 16.75 -2.65 5.28
CA LYS A 2 15.89 -3.69 4.69
C LYS A 2 15.99 -3.61 3.17
N VAL A 3 16.41 -4.68 2.51
CA VAL A 3 16.45 -4.76 1.03
C VAL A 3 15.06 -5.10 0.50
N LYS A 4 14.61 -4.44 -0.57
CA LYS A 4 13.29 -4.68 -1.18
C LYS A 4 13.22 -6.08 -1.78
N LEU A 5 12.08 -6.76 -1.63
CA LEU A 5 11.83 -8.07 -2.27
C LEU A 5 11.45 -7.84 -3.74
N SER A 6 12.47 -7.60 -4.56
CA SER A 6 12.34 -7.24 -5.96
C SER A 6 13.57 -7.73 -6.74
N GLN A 7 13.55 -7.65 -8.06
CA GLN A 7 14.73 -7.96 -8.88
C GLN A 7 15.96 -7.12 -8.49
N ALA A 8 15.77 -5.82 -8.25
CA ALA A 8 16.88 -4.94 -7.84
C ALA A 8 17.46 -5.34 -6.48
N GLY A 9 16.59 -5.63 -5.51
CA GLY A 9 17.04 -6.06 -4.18
C GLY A 9 17.66 -7.46 -4.16
N TYR A 10 17.16 -8.38 -4.98
CA TYR A 10 17.81 -9.67 -5.20
C TYR A 10 19.24 -9.48 -5.74
N LEU A 11 19.42 -8.64 -6.77
CA LEU A 11 20.75 -8.35 -7.33
C LEU A 11 21.68 -7.70 -6.29
N GLU A 12 21.15 -6.78 -5.47
CA GLU A 12 21.90 -6.15 -4.37
C GLU A 12 22.45 -7.18 -3.37
N ILE A 13 21.72 -8.27 -3.10
CA ILE A 13 22.20 -9.36 -2.22
C ILE A 13 23.07 -10.35 -2.98
N ALA A 14 22.69 -10.74 -4.21
CA ALA A 14 23.38 -11.74 -5.01
C ALA A 14 24.82 -11.32 -5.34
N ILE A 15 25.07 -10.04 -5.64
CA ILE A 15 26.41 -9.49 -5.92
C ILE A 15 27.40 -9.66 -4.77
N GLN A 16 26.89 -9.79 -3.54
CA GLN A 16 27.71 -9.95 -2.34
C GLN A 16 28.29 -11.36 -2.22
N ASN A 17 27.79 -12.31 -3.03
CA ASN A 17 28.25 -13.69 -3.11
C ASN A 17 28.38 -14.38 -1.73
N SER A 18 27.45 -14.06 -0.81
CA SER A 18 27.35 -14.64 0.52
C SER A 18 26.07 -15.48 0.60
N PRO A 19 26.18 -16.82 0.69
CA PRO A 19 25.04 -17.71 0.91
C PRO A 19 24.25 -17.34 2.16
N GLU A 20 24.91 -16.85 3.21
CA GLU A 20 24.26 -16.49 4.48
C GLU A 20 23.36 -15.25 4.31
N ARG A 21 23.85 -14.21 3.61
CA ARG A 21 23.02 -13.03 3.30
C ARG A 21 21.90 -13.36 2.33
N MET A 22 22.16 -14.25 1.36
CA MET A 22 21.11 -14.74 0.46
C MET A 22 20.07 -15.57 1.21
N ALA A 23 20.47 -16.40 2.17
CA ALA A 23 19.56 -17.16 3.03
C ALA A 23 18.65 -16.23 3.83
N GLN A 24 19.17 -15.15 4.41
CA GLN A 24 18.35 -14.14 5.10
C GLN A 24 17.35 -13.46 4.16
N PHE A 25 17.76 -13.15 2.92
CA PHE A 25 16.86 -12.60 1.91
C PHE A 25 15.75 -13.61 1.55
N ILE A 26 16.11 -14.88 1.36
CA ILE A 26 15.18 -15.97 1.04
C ILE A 26 14.21 -16.24 2.19
N THR A 27 14.66 -16.20 3.44
CA THR A 27 13.77 -16.30 4.61
C THR A 27 12.67 -15.26 4.53
N ARG A 28 13.01 -14.01 4.23
CA ARG A 28 12.01 -12.94 4.08
C ARG A 28 11.07 -13.19 2.90
N VAL A 29 11.57 -13.72 1.78
CA VAL A 29 10.71 -14.10 0.64
C VAL A 29 9.71 -15.18 1.06
N VAL A 30 10.16 -16.21 1.76
CA VAL A 30 9.31 -17.31 2.27
C VAL A 30 8.26 -16.78 3.23
N GLU A 31 8.64 -15.90 4.15
CA GLU A 31 7.73 -15.23 5.09
C GLU A 31 6.68 -14.37 4.36
N HIS A 32 7.05 -13.70 3.26
CA HIS A 32 6.12 -12.93 2.41
C HIS A 32 5.26 -13.79 1.48
N MET A 33 5.45 -15.11 1.51
CA MET A 33 4.65 -16.07 0.75
C MET A 33 3.79 -16.96 1.67
N GLY A 34 3.68 -16.59 2.96
CA GLY A 34 2.92 -17.34 3.96
C GLY A 34 3.65 -18.56 4.52
N GLY A 35 4.96 -18.67 4.31
CA GLY A 35 5.79 -19.74 4.84
C GLY A 35 6.55 -19.34 6.10
N ILE A 36 7.05 -20.32 6.84
CA ILE A 36 8.00 -20.13 7.94
C ILE A 36 9.19 -21.05 7.72
N VAL A 37 10.41 -20.50 7.70
CA VAL A 37 11.64 -21.31 7.63
C VAL A 37 11.80 -22.11 8.93
N ARG A 38 12.09 -23.40 8.81
CA ARG A 38 12.34 -24.28 9.95
C ARG A 38 13.75 -24.06 10.48
N GLU A 39 13.86 -23.67 11.75
CA GLU A 39 15.15 -23.42 12.42
C GLU A 39 16.07 -24.65 12.43
N THR A 40 15.51 -25.85 12.40
CA THR A 40 16.27 -27.12 12.36
C THR A 40 16.83 -27.48 10.98
N ARG A 41 16.51 -26.71 9.94
CA ARG A 41 16.84 -27.02 8.53
C ARG A 41 17.63 -25.87 7.87
N THR A 42 18.36 -25.07 8.65
CA THR A 42 19.16 -23.94 8.15
C THR A 42 20.20 -24.35 7.12
N HIS A 43 20.80 -25.53 7.24
CA HIS A 43 21.78 -26.03 6.26
C HIS A 43 21.18 -26.26 4.86
N GLU A 44 19.93 -26.73 4.77
CA GLU A 44 19.24 -26.90 3.49
C GLU A 44 18.90 -25.55 2.85
N LEU A 45 18.50 -24.57 3.68
CA LEU A 45 18.30 -23.19 3.22
C LEU A 45 19.61 -22.57 2.72
N GLU A 46 20.72 -22.75 3.43
CA GLU A 46 22.03 -22.23 3.02
C GLU A 46 22.51 -22.87 1.71
N THR A 47 22.30 -24.17 1.55
CA THR A 47 22.61 -24.88 0.29
C THR A 47 21.78 -24.31 -0.86
N PHE A 48 20.48 -24.13 -0.67
CA PHE A 48 19.61 -23.50 -1.66
C PHE A 48 20.02 -22.05 -1.93
N ALA A 49 20.38 -21.29 -0.89
CA ALA A 49 20.83 -19.90 -1.02
C ALA A 49 22.14 -19.78 -1.80
N ALA A 50 23.05 -20.75 -1.65
CA ALA A 50 24.30 -20.79 -2.41
C ALA A 50 24.05 -20.87 -3.92
N GLU A 51 23.02 -21.61 -4.37
CA GLU A 51 22.64 -21.71 -5.79
C GLU A 51 22.15 -20.39 -6.39
N PHE A 52 21.59 -19.52 -5.55
CA PHE A 52 21.07 -18.21 -5.93
C PHE A 52 22.02 -17.07 -5.58
N SER A 53 23.14 -17.35 -4.91
CA SER A 53 24.21 -16.39 -4.64
C SER A 53 25.14 -16.23 -5.87
N GLY A 54 25.54 -14.99 -6.16
CA GLY A 54 26.40 -14.66 -7.31
C GLY A 54 25.68 -14.35 -8.63
N PHE A 55 26.46 -13.99 -9.65
CA PHE A 55 25.99 -13.44 -10.94
C PHE A 55 25.58 -14.46 -12.02
N LYS A 56 25.38 -15.73 -11.68
CA LYS A 56 24.90 -16.70 -12.67
C LYS A 56 23.44 -16.39 -12.95
N THR A 57 23.06 -16.05 -14.19
CA THR A 57 21.74 -16.04 -14.91
C THR A 57 20.40 -16.17 -14.17
N LYS A 58 20.36 -16.04 -12.85
CA LYS A 58 19.25 -16.26 -11.95
C LYS A 58 18.56 -14.92 -11.73
N THR A 59 17.26 -14.99 -11.51
CA THR A 59 16.40 -13.82 -11.32
C THR A 59 15.62 -13.98 -10.03
N PHE A 60 15.13 -12.86 -9.49
CA PHE A 60 14.19 -12.88 -8.38
C PHE A 60 12.93 -13.67 -8.73
N ALA A 61 12.42 -13.53 -9.97
CA ALA A 61 11.31 -14.32 -10.46
C ALA A 61 11.63 -15.83 -10.47
N GLY A 62 12.86 -16.21 -10.87
CA GLY A 62 13.31 -17.60 -10.81
C GLY A 62 13.40 -18.13 -9.37
N LEU A 63 13.92 -17.33 -8.44
CA LEU A 63 13.96 -17.65 -7.01
C LEU A 63 12.56 -17.90 -6.45
N VAL A 64 11.66 -16.94 -6.64
CA VAL A 64 10.26 -17.01 -6.20
C VAL A 64 9.56 -18.20 -6.84
N GLY A 65 9.77 -18.41 -8.15
CA GLY A 65 9.22 -19.54 -8.88
C GLY A 65 9.67 -20.89 -8.31
N SER A 66 10.96 -21.04 -7.98
CA SER A 66 11.47 -22.26 -7.35
C SER A 66 10.85 -22.50 -5.96
N ILE A 67 10.75 -21.48 -5.12
CA ILE A 67 10.14 -21.60 -3.78
C ILE A 67 8.65 -21.95 -3.90
N SER A 68 7.92 -21.24 -4.77
CA SER A 68 6.48 -21.41 -4.96
C SER A 68 6.13 -22.77 -5.56
N TYR A 69 6.92 -23.23 -6.53
CA TYR A 69 6.67 -24.49 -7.24
C TYR A 69 7.07 -25.71 -6.39
N TYR A 70 8.26 -25.69 -5.78
CA TYR A 70 8.77 -26.85 -5.07
C TYR A 70 8.33 -26.93 -3.60
N ARG A 71 7.82 -25.84 -3.00
CA ARG A 71 7.38 -25.77 -1.58
C ARG A 71 8.37 -26.51 -0.66
N PRO A 72 9.62 -26.03 -0.58
CA PRO A 72 10.72 -26.80 -0.03
C PRO A 72 10.48 -27.25 1.41
N SER A 73 10.98 -28.44 1.77
CA SER A 73 10.80 -29.08 3.08
C SER A 73 11.46 -28.34 4.24
N TRP A 74 12.44 -27.47 3.96
CA TRP A 74 13.06 -26.58 4.94
C TRP A 74 12.16 -25.41 5.34
N ALA A 75 11.02 -25.21 4.67
CA ALA A 75 9.96 -24.29 5.07
C ALA A 75 8.68 -25.06 5.46
N ASN A 76 7.88 -24.45 6.33
CA ASN A 76 6.54 -24.90 6.66
C ASN A 76 5.50 -23.95 6.03
N TRP A 77 4.50 -24.52 5.38
CA TRP A 77 3.47 -23.82 4.61
C TRP A 77 2.05 -24.15 5.08
N ASN A 78 1.91 -24.95 6.13
CA ASN A 78 0.62 -25.46 6.62
C ASN A 78 -0.04 -24.49 7.61
N PHE A 79 -0.11 -23.22 7.25
CA PHE A 79 -0.69 -22.17 8.08
C PHE A 79 -1.77 -21.42 7.30
N THR A 80 -2.73 -20.87 8.02
CA THR A 80 -3.49 -19.74 7.50
C THR A 80 -2.52 -18.58 7.36
N ALA A 81 -2.53 -17.92 6.21
CA ALA A 81 -1.72 -16.74 5.96
C ALA A 81 -2.64 -15.59 5.57
N ALA A 82 -2.28 -14.40 6.00
CA ALA A 82 -3.06 -13.21 5.79
C ALA A 82 -2.17 -12.05 5.36
N CYS A 83 -2.78 -11.12 4.62
CA CYS A 83 -2.10 -9.89 4.27
C CYS A 83 -2.16 -8.91 5.43
N VAL A 84 -1.02 -8.60 6.02
CA VAL A 84 -0.91 -7.72 7.20
C VAL A 84 0.19 -6.69 6.97
N ALA A 85 0.19 -5.59 7.73
CA ALA A 85 1.23 -4.58 7.62
C ALA A 85 2.59 -5.10 8.09
N ASP A 86 3.63 -4.77 7.34
CA ASP A 86 5.00 -5.15 7.68
C ASP A 86 5.53 -4.19 8.75
N ARG A 87 5.74 -4.72 9.96
CA ARG A 87 6.19 -3.96 11.14
C ARG A 87 7.60 -3.36 11.03
N LEU A 88 8.36 -3.72 10.01
CA LEU A 88 9.67 -3.10 9.71
C LEU A 88 9.54 -1.85 8.84
N SER A 89 8.33 -1.49 8.42
CA SER A 89 8.05 -0.30 7.62
C SER A 89 7.90 0.93 8.52
N ASP A 90 8.08 2.12 7.97
CA ASP A 90 7.71 3.34 8.70
C ASP A 90 6.20 3.57 8.62
N THR A 91 5.62 4.13 9.68
CA THR A 91 4.17 4.35 9.79
C THR A 91 3.62 5.29 8.73
N GLY A 92 4.43 6.23 8.22
CA GLY A 92 4.05 7.13 7.14
C GLY A 92 3.82 6.38 5.83
N SER A 93 4.77 5.53 5.44
CA SER A 93 4.67 4.67 4.26
C SER A 93 3.48 3.69 4.36
N VAL A 94 3.22 3.15 5.55
CA VAL A 94 2.05 2.29 5.79
C VAL A 94 0.74 3.07 5.61
N GLY A 95 0.65 4.29 6.15
CA GLY A 95 -0.50 5.18 5.95
C GLY A 95 -0.74 5.53 4.47
N LEU A 96 0.32 5.75 3.69
CA LEU A 96 0.21 5.96 2.24
C LEU A 96 -0.34 4.72 1.52
N SER A 97 0.11 3.53 1.92
CA SER A 97 -0.40 2.27 1.38
C SER A 97 -1.87 2.01 1.74
N ILE A 98 -2.32 2.39 2.94
CA ILE A 98 -3.74 2.36 3.32
C ILE A 98 -4.56 3.24 2.36
N GLY A 99 -4.14 4.51 2.19
CA GLY A 99 -4.83 5.44 1.31
C GLY A 99 -4.87 4.95 -0.14
N TRP A 100 -3.77 4.36 -0.63
CA TRP A 100 -3.73 3.75 -1.95
C TRP A 100 -4.71 2.58 -2.07
N ALA A 101 -4.78 1.66 -1.09
CA ALA A 101 -5.72 0.54 -1.11
C ALA A 101 -7.18 1.02 -1.23
N CYS A 102 -7.54 2.01 -0.41
CA CYS A 102 -8.88 2.61 -0.39
C CYS A 102 -9.24 3.35 -1.69
N GLY A 103 -8.26 3.99 -2.33
CA GLY A 103 -8.48 4.69 -3.60
C GLY A 103 -8.52 3.78 -4.82
N ASN A 104 -7.89 2.60 -4.77
CA ASN A 104 -7.72 1.72 -5.93
C ASN A 104 -8.75 0.58 -6.00
N LEU A 105 -9.52 0.35 -4.95
CA LEU A 105 -10.55 -0.68 -4.94
C LEU A 105 -11.91 -0.09 -4.52
N PRO A 106 -12.75 0.35 -5.47
CA PRO A 106 -14.01 1.02 -5.17
C PRO A 106 -15.01 0.20 -4.34
N THR A 107 -14.87 -1.13 -4.40
CA THR A 107 -15.72 -2.07 -3.66
C THR A 107 -15.33 -2.16 -2.18
N LEU A 108 -14.08 -1.83 -1.82
CA LEU A 108 -13.58 -1.83 -0.46
C LEU A 108 -14.12 -0.61 0.29
N ASP A 109 -14.91 -0.84 1.34
CA ASP A 109 -15.45 0.24 2.15
C ASP A 109 -14.51 0.61 3.30
N CYS A 110 -13.59 1.55 3.03
CA CYS A 110 -12.68 2.04 4.05
C CYS A 110 -13.34 2.91 5.14
N ASP A 111 -14.61 3.26 4.98
CA ASP A 111 -15.39 3.94 6.02
C ASP A 111 -16.01 2.92 7.01
N ALA A 112 -16.00 1.63 6.67
CA ALA A 112 -16.59 0.54 7.45
C ALA A 112 -15.53 -0.32 8.19
N VAL A 113 -14.34 0.23 8.44
CA VAL A 113 -13.30 -0.44 9.25
C VAL A 113 -13.81 -0.62 10.69
N PRO A 114 -13.69 -1.82 11.30
CA PRO A 114 -14.09 -2.04 12.68
C PRO A 114 -13.42 -1.06 13.64
N VAL A 115 -14.15 -0.58 14.63
CA VAL A 115 -13.68 0.49 15.54
C VAL A 115 -12.41 0.08 16.29
N GLU A 116 -12.30 -1.19 16.67
CA GLU A 116 -11.14 -1.77 17.34
C GLU A 116 -9.89 -1.90 16.45
N CYS A 117 -10.06 -1.73 15.13
CA CYS A 117 -8.99 -1.66 14.16
C CYS A 117 -8.58 -0.22 13.82
N LEU A 118 -9.19 0.78 14.47
CA LEU A 118 -8.80 2.19 14.36
C LEU A 118 -7.82 2.64 15.47
N ASP A 119 -7.47 1.76 16.39
CA ASP A 119 -6.58 2.05 17.52
C ASP A 119 -5.16 2.47 17.09
N SER A 120 -4.67 1.92 15.98
CA SER A 120 -3.34 2.25 15.46
C SER A 120 -3.26 2.07 13.95
N VAL A 121 -2.26 2.73 13.33
CA VAL A 121 -1.98 2.56 11.89
C VAL A 121 -1.73 1.10 11.52
N TRP A 122 -1.19 0.30 12.43
CA TRP A 122 -0.92 -1.12 12.23
C TRP A 122 -2.21 -1.93 12.19
N ASP A 123 -3.13 -1.68 13.11
CA ASP A 123 -4.41 -2.38 13.17
C ASP A 123 -5.28 -2.02 11.96
N THR A 124 -5.28 -0.74 11.56
CA THR A 124 -6.02 -0.29 10.38
C THR A 124 -5.43 -0.90 9.12
N ALA A 125 -4.11 -0.93 9.02
CA ALA A 125 -3.42 -1.49 7.87
C ALA A 125 -3.60 -3.01 7.75
N ASP A 126 -3.56 -3.75 8.86
CA ASP A 126 -3.84 -5.19 8.86
C ASP A 126 -5.23 -5.47 8.29
N TYR A 127 -6.22 -4.69 8.71
CA TYR A 127 -7.59 -4.86 8.22
C TYR A 127 -7.70 -4.49 6.74
N ILE A 128 -7.22 -3.30 6.36
CA ILE A 128 -7.34 -2.78 5.00
C ILE A 128 -6.55 -3.62 3.99
N PHE A 129 -5.33 -4.03 4.31
CA PHE A 129 -4.51 -4.85 3.42
C PHE A 129 -5.08 -6.26 3.28
N GLY A 130 -5.54 -6.86 4.37
CA GLY A 130 -6.24 -8.15 4.36
C GLY A 130 -7.51 -8.09 3.51
N ALA A 131 -8.35 -7.08 3.75
CA ALA A 131 -9.59 -6.87 3.02
C ALA A 131 -9.34 -6.65 1.52
N TYR A 132 -8.45 -5.72 1.17
CA TYR A 132 -8.06 -5.44 -0.21
C TYR A 132 -7.61 -6.73 -0.91
N TYR A 133 -6.72 -7.50 -0.27
CA TYR A 133 -6.19 -8.73 -0.82
C TYR A 133 -7.30 -9.77 -1.07
N LEU A 134 -8.20 -9.98 -0.11
CA LEU A 134 -9.31 -10.93 -0.23
C LEU A 134 -10.31 -10.54 -1.33
N MET A 135 -10.56 -9.24 -1.50
CA MET A 135 -11.50 -8.75 -2.51
C MET A 135 -11.00 -8.87 -3.96
N LEU A 136 -9.70 -9.04 -4.20
CA LEU A 136 -9.16 -9.28 -5.54
C LEU A 136 -9.44 -10.69 -6.09
N GLY A 137 -9.75 -11.66 -5.22
CA GLY A 137 -10.20 -13.03 -5.58
C GLY A 137 -9.19 -13.97 -6.25
N ILE A 138 -8.16 -13.45 -6.92
CA ILE A 138 -7.01 -14.21 -7.46
C ILE A 138 -5.77 -13.74 -6.71
N HIS A 139 -5.04 -14.63 -6.05
CA HIS A 139 -4.04 -14.28 -5.04
C HIS A 139 -2.60 -14.57 -5.47
N SER A 140 -1.84 -13.54 -5.82
CA SER A 140 -0.36 -13.56 -5.83
C SER A 140 0.14 -12.78 -4.61
N PRO A 141 0.58 -13.46 -3.53
CA PRO A 141 1.00 -12.82 -2.29
C PRO A 141 2.02 -11.70 -2.50
N LEU A 142 3.01 -11.93 -3.37
CA LEU A 142 4.10 -10.98 -3.62
C LEU A 142 3.73 -9.81 -4.54
N GLU A 143 2.57 -9.85 -5.19
CA GLU A 143 2.11 -8.76 -6.05
C GLU A 143 1.01 -7.96 -5.35
N GLN A 144 0.07 -8.65 -4.73
CA GLN A 144 -1.18 -8.04 -4.25
C GLN A 144 -1.18 -7.77 -2.75
N CYS A 145 -0.27 -8.38 -2.00
CA CYS A 145 -0.04 -8.06 -0.59
C CYS A 145 1.27 -7.28 -0.36
N TYR A 146 2.00 -6.91 -1.41
CA TYR A 146 3.31 -6.29 -1.20
C TYR A 146 3.21 -4.82 -0.76
N PHE A 147 2.28 -4.04 -1.32
CA PHE A 147 2.11 -2.60 -1.01
C PHE A 147 3.43 -1.82 -0.96
N ASN A 148 4.30 -2.02 -1.96
CA ASN A 148 5.66 -1.44 -2.02
C ASN A 148 6.57 -1.79 -0.83
N GLY A 149 6.34 -2.94 -0.20
CA GLY A 149 7.08 -3.46 0.95
C GLY A 149 6.51 -3.04 2.31
N ASN A 150 5.33 -2.43 2.33
CA ASN A 150 4.62 -2.01 3.55
C ASN A 150 3.69 -3.08 4.11
N ALA A 151 3.56 -4.20 3.41
CA ALA A 151 2.74 -5.32 3.82
C ALA A 151 3.43 -6.66 3.49
N ILE A 152 3.01 -7.69 4.22
CA ILE A 152 3.54 -9.03 4.19
C ILE A 152 2.38 -10.03 4.21
N PHE A 153 2.42 -11.03 3.34
CA PHE A 153 1.50 -12.17 3.41
C PHE A 153 2.04 -13.19 4.41
N ALA A 154 1.82 -12.91 5.69
CA ALA A 154 2.44 -13.63 6.80
C ALA A 154 1.61 -14.84 7.21
N ALA A 155 2.28 -15.91 7.61
CA ALA A 155 1.64 -17.03 8.30
C ALA A 155 1.11 -16.61 9.68
N GLU A 156 0.06 -17.27 10.18
CA GLU A 156 -0.57 -16.97 11.46
C GLU A 156 0.42 -16.89 12.63
N PRO A 157 1.32 -17.86 12.85
CA PRO A 157 2.26 -17.77 13.98
C PRO A 157 3.23 -16.60 13.88
N LEU A 158 3.44 -16.07 12.66
CA LEU A 158 4.26 -14.89 12.43
C LEU A 158 3.47 -13.63 12.83
N HIS A 159 2.26 -13.45 12.27
CA HIS A 159 1.50 -12.21 12.50
C HIS A 159 0.83 -12.13 13.87
N SER A 160 0.46 -13.25 14.49
CA SER A 160 -0.18 -13.25 15.81
C SER A 160 0.80 -13.18 16.99
N GLY A 161 2.07 -13.57 16.80
CA GLY A 161 3.01 -13.73 17.91
C GLY A 161 4.42 -13.18 17.70
N LYS A 162 4.94 -13.15 16.47
CA LYS A 162 6.34 -12.72 16.21
C LYS A 162 6.45 -11.28 15.72
N LEU A 163 5.42 -10.75 15.06
CA LEU A 163 5.35 -9.33 14.72
C LEU A 163 5.22 -8.49 15.99
N PHE A 164 5.86 -7.32 16.02
CA PHE A 164 5.78 -6.39 17.14
C PHE A 164 5.39 -4.98 16.65
N PRO A 165 4.21 -4.45 17.04
CA PRO A 165 3.16 -5.15 17.80
C PRO A 165 2.53 -6.30 16.99
N PRO A 166 2.02 -7.37 17.65
CA PRO A 166 1.32 -8.45 16.97
C PRO A 166 0.01 -7.95 16.35
N SER A 167 -0.43 -8.60 15.28
CA SER A 167 -1.73 -8.34 14.67
C SER A 167 -2.85 -8.78 15.61
N LYS A 168 -3.85 -7.92 15.80
CA LYS A 168 -5.08 -8.28 16.50
C LYS A 168 -5.91 -9.23 15.63
N PRO A 169 -6.37 -10.39 16.14
CA PRO A 169 -7.10 -11.37 15.33
C PRO A 169 -8.32 -10.78 14.60
N GLN A 170 -9.04 -9.86 15.24
CA GLN A 170 -10.23 -9.22 14.66
C GLN A 170 -9.91 -8.17 13.58
N CYS A 171 -8.64 -7.74 13.48
CA CYS A 171 -8.16 -6.85 12.42
C CYS A 171 -7.48 -7.60 11.29
N VAL A 172 -7.51 -8.93 11.30
CA VAL A 172 -6.99 -9.76 10.21
C VAL A 172 -8.19 -10.47 9.57
N PRO A 173 -8.81 -9.89 8.53
CA PRO A 173 -9.97 -10.50 7.91
C PRO A 173 -9.57 -11.85 7.28
N THR A 174 -10.42 -12.85 7.47
CA THR A 174 -10.28 -14.18 6.86
C THR A 174 -11.21 -14.38 5.67
N GLU A 175 -12.17 -13.47 5.49
CA GLU A 175 -13.16 -13.45 4.41
C GLU A 175 -13.32 -12.02 3.88
N PRO A 176 -13.72 -11.82 2.61
CA PRO A 176 -13.95 -10.49 2.07
C PRO A 176 -14.97 -9.74 2.93
N PRO A 177 -14.68 -8.48 3.34
CA PRO A 177 -15.64 -7.71 4.12
C PRO A 177 -16.86 -7.33 3.28
N PRO A 178 -17.94 -6.86 3.91
CA PRO A 178 -19.11 -6.33 3.21
C PRO A 178 -18.70 -5.29 2.16
N VAL A 179 -19.15 -5.49 0.92
CA VAL A 179 -18.88 -4.57 -0.18
C VAL A 179 -19.60 -3.25 0.09
N LYS A 180 -18.96 -2.14 -0.28
CA LYS A 180 -19.60 -0.83 -0.30
C LYS A 180 -20.89 -0.89 -1.12
N THR A 181 -22.04 -0.83 -0.47
CA THR A 181 -23.32 -0.84 -1.17
C THR A 181 -23.48 0.52 -1.83
N THR A 182 -23.21 0.58 -3.13
CA THR A 182 -23.46 1.80 -3.90
C THR A 182 -24.97 1.91 -4.05
N THR A 183 -25.64 2.55 -3.10
CA THR A 183 -26.97 3.11 -3.38
C THR A 183 -26.76 4.15 -4.45
N THR A 184 -27.06 3.79 -5.71
CA THR A 184 -27.14 4.71 -6.83
C THR A 184 -28.24 5.71 -6.54
N THR A 185 -27.92 6.73 -5.74
CA THR A 185 -28.75 7.91 -5.62
C THR A 185 -28.50 8.67 -6.90
N THR A 186 -29.45 8.60 -7.83
CA THR A 186 -29.54 9.50 -8.98
C THR A 186 -29.75 10.90 -8.44
N THR A 187 -28.68 11.55 -7.98
CA THR A 187 -28.69 12.95 -7.65
C THR A 187 -28.59 13.70 -8.97
N THR A 188 -29.68 14.35 -9.36
CA THR A 188 -29.69 15.32 -10.46
C THR A 188 -28.64 16.40 -10.15
N VAL A 189 -27.46 16.24 -10.73
CA VAL A 189 -26.36 17.20 -10.60
C VAL A 189 -26.78 18.46 -11.36
N THR A 190 -27.20 19.48 -10.61
CA THR A 190 -27.27 20.84 -11.15
C THR A 190 -25.84 21.29 -11.33
N THR A 191 -25.39 21.28 -12.58
CA THR A 191 -24.02 21.60 -12.99
C THR A 191 -23.75 23.06 -12.67
N THR A 192 -23.13 23.31 -11.51
CA THR A 192 -22.44 24.57 -11.24
C THR A 192 -20.97 24.22 -11.19
N THR A 193 -20.23 24.61 -12.22
CA THR A 193 -18.82 24.29 -12.45
C THR A 193 -17.94 24.83 -11.31
N ARG A 194 -17.80 24.09 -10.21
CA ARG A 194 -16.78 24.33 -9.18
C ARG A 194 -15.52 23.58 -9.60
N ARG A 195 -14.50 24.32 -10.06
CA ARG A 195 -13.15 23.77 -10.27
C ARG A 195 -12.41 23.81 -8.92
N PRO A 196 -11.90 22.68 -8.41
CA PRO A 196 -10.83 22.71 -7.43
C PRO A 196 -9.64 23.45 -8.04
N PHE A 197 -8.88 24.17 -7.21
CA PHE A 197 -7.68 24.87 -7.66
C PHE A 197 -6.63 23.84 -8.08
N SER A 198 -6.63 23.44 -9.36
CA SER A 198 -5.58 22.64 -9.97
C SER A 198 -4.30 23.50 -10.00
N GLY A 199 -3.54 23.48 -8.91
CA GLY A 199 -2.20 24.07 -8.86
C GLY A 199 -1.20 23.27 -9.69
N ASN A 200 0.09 23.48 -9.48
CA ASN A 200 1.22 22.87 -10.22
C ASN A 200 1.38 21.34 -10.06
N CYS A 201 0.35 20.62 -9.59
CA CYS A 201 0.37 19.17 -9.49
C CYS A 201 0.44 18.52 -10.88
N THR A 202 1.28 17.50 -11.04
CA THR A 202 1.48 16.79 -12.31
C THR A 202 1.30 15.29 -12.12
N PHE A 203 0.14 14.78 -12.51
CA PHE A 203 -0.17 13.35 -12.43
C PHE A 203 0.31 12.60 -13.67
N LEU A 204 0.82 11.39 -13.45
CA LEU A 204 1.21 10.47 -14.53
C LEU A 204 0.00 9.90 -15.27
N GLU A 205 -1.10 9.67 -14.55
CA GLU A 205 -2.36 9.20 -15.09
C GLU A 205 -3.51 10.10 -14.59
N PRO A 206 -4.58 10.27 -15.39
CA PRO A 206 -5.75 11.03 -14.96
C PRO A 206 -6.39 10.41 -13.71
N THR A 207 -6.52 11.19 -12.65
CA THR A 207 -7.14 10.78 -11.38
C THR A 207 -8.53 11.39 -11.24
N PRO A 208 -9.54 10.65 -10.76
CA PRO A 208 -10.86 11.20 -10.46
C PRO A 208 -10.91 11.92 -9.10
N LEU A 209 -9.82 11.89 -8.31
CA LEU A 209 -9.76 12.46 -6.97
C LEU A 209 -9.42 13.96 -7.01
N ASP A 210 -10.03 14.73 -6.10
CA ASP A 210 -9.78 16.17 -5.97
C ASP A 210 -8.47 16.46 -5.20
N TYR A 211 -7.71 17.43 -5.68
CA TYR A 211 -6.44 17.85 -5.10
C TYR A 211 -6.26 19.37 -5.19
N PHE A 212 -5.29 19.89 -4.44
CA PHE A 212 -4.84 21.28 -4.50
C PHE A 212 -3.36 21.41 -4.16
N TRP A 213 -2.78 22.58 -4.40
CA TRP A 213 -1.41 22.90 -4.00
C TRP A 213 -1.38 23.52 -2.61
N ASP A 214 -0.66 22.91 -1.69
CA ASP A 214 -0.58 23.28 -0.28
C ASP A 214 0.89 23.44 0.17
N GLU A 215 1.32 24.68 0.37
CA GLU A 215 2.67 24.99 0.86
C GLU A 215 2.91 24.52 2.30
N SER A 216 1.84 24.24 3.08
CA SER A 216 2.02 23.62 4.41
C SER A 216 2.65 22.24 4.31
N CYS A 217 2.38 21.50 3.24
CA CYS A 217 3.03 20.21 3.01
C CYS A 217 4.56 20.36 2.87
N VAL A 218 5.05 21.45 2.29
CA VAL A 218 6.50 21.72 2.19
C VAL A 218 7.05 22.19 3.52
N ARG A 219 6.36 23.13 4.17
CA ARG A 219 6.80 23.72 5.44
C ARG A 219 6.84 22.71 6.58
N ASP A 220 5.85 21.83 6.64
CA ASP A 220 5.68 20.86 7.73
C ASP A 220 6.38 19.52 7.41
N GLY A 221 7.03 19.42 6.24
CA GLY A 221 7.76 18.23 5.80
C GLY A 221 6.87 17.05 5.39
N GLY A 222 5.59 17.31 5.09
CA GLY A 222 4.60 16.33 4.67
C GLY A 222 3.28 16.49 5.43
N GLY A 223 2.53 15.40 5.58
CA GLY A 223 1.24 15.38 6.26
C GLY A 223 0.17 14.61 5.50
N LEU A 224 -1.01 14.45 6.11
CA LEU A 224 -2.13 13.72 5.50
C LEU A 224 -2.51 14.37 4.17
N GLY A 225 -2.55 13.56 3.10
CA GLY A 225 -2.89 13.99 1.75
C GLY A 225 -1.74 14.59 0.93
N CYS A 226 -0.58 14.92 1.51
CA CYS A 226 0.54 15.56 0.79
C CYS A 226 1.23 14.59 -0.19
N MET A 227 2.02 15.15 -1.11
CA MET A 227 2.68 14.40 -2.20
C MET A 227 1.70 13.61 -3.10
N ALA A 228 0.51 14.16 -3.31
CA ALA A 228 -0.61 13.51 -4.00
C ALA A 228 -0.29 13.04 -5.43
N ASP A 229 0.52 13.81 -6.17
CA ASP A 229 0.90 13.49 -7.55
C ASP A 229 2.16 12.61 -7.65
N GLY A 230 2.73 12.18 -6.51
CA GLY A 230 3.96 11.39 -6.45
C GLY A 230 5.22 12.11 -6.89
N ARG A 231 5.16 13.43 -7.13
CA ARG A 231 6.28 14.24 -7.65
C ARG A 231 6.56 15.46 -6.79
N HIS A 232 5.52 16.17 -6.38
CA HIS A 232 5.62 17.44 -5.66
C HIS A 232 5.04 17.28 -4.26
N LEU A 233 5.88 17.51 -3.24
CA LEU A 233 5.45 17.43 -1.84
C LEU A 233 4.27 18.36 -1.53
N ALA A 234 4.21 19.52 -2.21
CA ALA A 234 3.13 20.49 -2.09
C ALA A 234 1.79 20.04 -2.68
N CYS A 235 1.74 18.98 -3.49
CA CYS A 235 0.47 18.51 -4.03
C CYS A 235 -0.31 17.77 -2.95
N ARG A 236 -1.56 18.17 -2.66
CA ARG A 236 -2.35 17.62 -1.56
C ARG A 236 -3.73 17.13 -2.00
N TRP A 237 -4.09 15.90 -1.64
CA TRP A 237 -5.45 15.37 -1.78
C TRP A 237 -6.43 16.11 -0.86
N CYS A 238 -7.67 16.30 -1.31
CA CYS A 238 -8.70 16.99 -0.54
C CYS A 238 -10.12 16.48 -0.85
N GLY A 239 -11.07 16.75 0.05
CA GLY A 239 -12.50 16.57 -0.23
C GLY A 239 -13.07 15.15 -0.09
N PHE A 240 -12.30 14.19 0.43
CA PHE A 240 -12.77 12.82 0.68
C PHE A 240 -12.15 12.20 1.94
N GLY A 241 -12.85 11.26 2.57
CA GLY A 241 -12.37 10.53 3.75
C GLY A 241 -11.93 11.44 4.90
N LEU A 242 -10.73 11.18 5.45
CA LEU A 242 -10.09 12.00 6.48
C LEU A 242 -9.30 13.21 5.92
N MET A 243 -9.35 13.45 4.61
CA MET A 243 -8.59 14.54 3.99
C MET A 243 -9.16 15.90 4.35
N VAL A 244 -8.33 16.94 4.25
CA VAL A 244 -8.77 18.32 4.43
C VAL A 244 -9.81 18.71 3.36
N ALA A 245 -10.67 19.67 3.68
CA ALA A 245 -11.61 20.22 2.70
C ALA A 245 -10.84 20.89 1.56
N CYS A 246 -11.30 20.70 0.32
CA CYS A 246 -10.70 21.38 -0.82
C CYS A 246 -10.88 22.90 -0.69
N PRO A 247 -9.84 23.71 -0.97
CA PRO A 247 -9.99 25.15 -0.99
C PRO A 247 -11.01 25.54 -2.05
N THR A 248 -11.93 26.42 -1.68
CA THR A 248 -12.89 26.99 -2.62
C THR A 248 -12.32 28.28 -3.19
N LEU A 249 -12.35 28.44 -4.51
CA LEU A 249 -12.00 29.72 -5.14
C LEU A 249 -13.00 30.80 -4.70
N PRO A 250 -12.56 32.05 -4.43
CA PRO A 250 -13.49 33.16 -4.27
C PRO A 250 -14.27 33.35 -5.58
N PRO A 251 -15.57 33.70 -5.51
CA PRO A 251 -16.37 33.95 -6.70
C PRO A 251 -15.70 35.05 -7.54
N ARG A 252 -15.61 34.82 -8.85
CA ARG A 252 -15.05 35.79 -9.80
C ARG A 252 -15.93 37.04 -9.74
N VAL A 253 -15.42 38.13 -9.15
CA VAL A 253 -16.06 39.44 -9.26
C VAL A 253 -15.92 39.84 -10.73
N THR A 254 -16.97 39.61 -11.50
CA THR A 254 -17.05 40.15 -12.86
C THR A 254 -17.27 41.64 -12.67
N THR A 255 -16.20 42.43 -12.77
CA THR A 255 -16.31 43.89 -12.81
C THR A 255 -17.00 44.23 -14.13
N THR A 256 -18.33 44.32 -14.10
CA THR A 256 -19.12 44.82 -15.23
C THR A 256 -18.73 46.27 -15.44
N ALA A 257 -17.97 46.55 -16.51
CA ALA A 257 -17.72 47.90 -16.97
C ALA A 257 -19.07 48.57 -17.29
N LEU A 258 -19.38 49.65 -16.56
CA LEU A 258 -20.49 50.54 -16.86
C LEU A 258 -20.30 51.13 -18.26
N ARG A 259 -21.04 50.63 -19.25
CA ARG A 259 -21.29 51.37 -20.50
C ARG A 259 -22.36 52.41 -20.21
N GLY A 260 -21.98 53.68 -20.30
CA GLY A 260 -22.93 54.79 -20.28
C GLY A 260 -23.90 54.71 -21.45
N SER A 261 -25.18 54.95 -21.17
CA SER A 261 -26.21 55.19 -22.18
C SER A 261 -26.22 56.67 -22.60
N PRO A 262 -26.62 57.01 -23.84
CA PRO A 262 -26.77 58.39 -24.26
C PRO A 262 -28.07 59.00 -23.70
N ILE A 263 -28.02 60.30 -23.40
CA ILE A 263 -29.14 61.16 -22.97
C ILE A 263 -30.04 61.43 -24.20
N PRO A 264 -31.38 61.51 -24.05
CA PRO A 264 -32.32 61.82 -25.13
C PRO A 264 -32.14 63.21 -25.74
#